data_AF-W2SPU6-F1
#
_entry.id   AF-W2SPU6-F1
#
_cell.length_a   1.000
_cell.length_b   1.000
_cell.length_c   1.000
_cell.angle_alpha   90.00
_cell.angle_beta   90.00
_cell.angle_gamma   90.00
#
_symmetry.space_group_name_H-M   'P 1'
#
loop_
_entity.id
_entity.type
_entity.pdbx_description
1 polymer ?
#
loop_
_entity_poly.entity_id
_entity_poly.type
_entity_poly.pdbx_seq_one_letter_code
_entity_poly.pdbx_strand_id
1 'polypeptide(L)'
;KEIRKYYPNKHIALEETRIFVLNTVFNVPETLLLATVVDYFEKQCGSEYTRLASGIGYKRKDKQQIVFYSTIFEDCRSTIDWIHMQGSFKDVITSNLSKFVAKDDRAIAMLQKLAHSGKKLFLLTNSDWRYTD
;
A
#
# COMPACT_ATOMS: atom_id res chain seq x y z
N LYS A 1 19.77 14.24 14.71
CA LYS A 1 19.90 13.94 16.17
C LYS A 1 18.57 13.45 16.76
N GLU A 2 17.42 13.95 16.27
CA GLU A 2 16.07 13.61 16.74
C GLU A 2 15.67 12.14 16.55
N ILE A 3 15.99 11.52 15.41
CA ILE A 3 15.61 10.12 15.15
C ILE A 3 16.20 9.11 16.15
N ARG A 4 17.34 9.44 16.78
CA ARG A 4 17.97 8.59 17.80
C ARG A 4 17.14 8.49 19.08
N LYS A 5 16.21 9.42 19.33
CA LYS A 5 15.24 9.30 20.44
C LYS A 5 14.34 8.08 20.26
N TYR A 6 13.98 7.77 19.02
CA TYR A 6 13.09 6.66 18.69
C TYR A 6 13.86 5.40 18.28
N TYR A 7 15.04 5.56 17.67
CA TYR A 7 15.90 4.48 17.20
C TYR A 7 17.35 4.70 17.67
N PRO A 8 17.69 4.40 18.93
CA PRO A 8 19.01 4.72 19.51
C PRO A 8 20.19 4.18 18.70
N ASN A 9 20.04 2.94 18.23
CA ASN A 9 21.04 2.20 17.48
C ASN A 9 20.92 2.39 15.95
N LYS A 10 20.00 3.24 15.47
CA LYS A 10 19.64 3.38 14.04
C LYS A 10 19.38 2.03 13.34
N HIS A 11 18.98 1.05 14.11
CA HIS A 11 18.69 -0.31 13.68
C HIS A 11 17.26 -0.63 14.07
N ILE A 12 16.57 -1.39 13.22
CA ILE A 12 15.21 -1.86 13.43
C ILE A 12 15.24 -3.37 13.20
N ALA A 13 14.77 -4.15 14.18
CA ALA A 13 14.50 -5.56 13.97
C ALA A 13 13.23 -5.68 13.10
N LEU A 14 13.29 -6.50 12.06
CA LEU A 14 12.18 -6.74 11.13
C LEU A 14 11.18 -7.73 11.72
N GLU A 15 10.63 -7.41 12.89
CA GLU A 15 9.59 -8.20 13.53
C GLU A 15 8.24 -7.93 12.85
N GLU A 16 7.61 -8.98 12.32
CA GLU A 16 6.36 -8.89 11.53
C GLU A 16 5.19 -8.27 12.32
N THR A 17 5.22 -8.36 13.65
CA THR A 17 4.20 -7.76 14.54
C THR A 17 4.27 -6.24 14.59
N ARG A 18 5.36 -5.63 14.12
CA ARG A 18 5.61 -4.19 14.22
C ARG A 18 5.99 -3.54 12.90
N ILE A 19 6.69 -4.28 12.04
CA ILE A 19 7.25 -3.77 10.79
C ILE A 19 6.57 -4.45 9.63
N PHE A 20 5.91 -3.65 8.80
CA PHE A 20 5.39 -4.07 7.51
C PHE A 20 6.27 -3.51 6.39
N VAL A 21 6.74 -4.38 5.50
CA VAL A 21 7.57 -3.99 4.36
C VAL A 21 6.68 -3.76 3.14
N LEU A 22 6.55 -2.49 2.74
CA LEU A 22 5.84 -2.06 1.53
C LEU A 22 6.72 -2.36 0.30
N ASN A 23 6.60 -3.57 -0.25
CA ASN A 23 7.57 -4.15 -1.19
C ASN A 23 7.16 -4.13 -2.67
N THR A 24 5.90 -3.82 -2.99
CA THR A 24 5.40 -3.79 -4.37
C THR A 24 5.03 -2.38 -4.82
N VAL A 25 4.94 -2.17 -6.13
CA VAL A 25 4.41 -0.92 -6.70
C VAL A 25 2.95 -0.66 -6.29
N PHE A 26 2.18 -1.70 -5.94
CA PHE A 26 0.83 -1.55 -5.40
C PHE A 26 0.81 -0.89 -4.01
N ASN A 27 1.93 -0.90 -3.28
CA ASN A 27 2.03 -0.24 -1.99
C ASN A 27 2.35 1.26 -2.09
N VAL A 28 2.58 1.82 -3.29
CA VAL A 28 2.90 3.25 -3.45
C VAL A 28 1.74 4.15 -3.00
N PRO A 29 0.47 3.91 -3.43
CA PRO A 29 -0.66 4.70 -2.92
C PRO A 29 -0.87 4.55 -1.42
N GLU A 30 -0.67 3.35 -0.87
CA GLU A 30 -0.75 3.08 0.57
C GLU A 30 0.33 3.86 1.35
N THR A 31 1.56 3.90 0.84
CA THR A 31 2.66 4.67 1.43
C THR A 31 2.30 6.16 1.52
N LEU A 32 1.75 6.70 0.43
CA LEU A 32 1.29 8.08 0.40
C LEU A 32 0.15 8.31 1.39
N LEU A 33 -0.85 7.42 1.43
CA LEU A 33 -1.99 7.52 2.33
C LEU A 33 -1.57 7.50 3.81
N LEU A 34 -0.67 6.60 4.19
CA LEU A 34 -0.14 6.54 5.55
C LEU A 34 0.55 7.86 5.94
N ALA A 35 1.39 8.39 5.04
CA ALA A 35 2.08 9.65 5.28
C ALA A 35 1.11 10.83 5.41
N THR A 36 0.07 10.91 4.56
CA THR A 36 -0.91 12.00 4.59
C THR A 36 -1.82 11.95 5.80
N VAL A 37 -2.25 10.75 6.24
CA VAL A 37 -3.06 10.61 7.47
C VAL A 37 -2.25 11.01 8.70
N VAL A 38 -0.97 10.63 8.77
CA VAL A 38 -0.09 11.08 9.86
C VAL A 38 0.08 12.59 9.82
N ASP A 39 0.36 13.17 8.65
CA ASP A 39 0.51 14.62 8.47
C ASP A 39 -0.76 15.39 8.86
N TYR A 40 -1.94 14.86 8.52
CA TYR A 40 -3.24 15.41 8.90
C TYR A 40 -3.39 15.52 10.43
N PHE A 41 -3.11 14.44 11.16
CA PHE A 41 -3.19 14.47 12.63
C PHE A 41 -2.13 15.39 13.27
N GLU A 42 -0.94 15.51 12.67
CA GLU A 42 0.12 16.37 13.22
C GLU A 42 -0.10 17.86 12.95
N LYS A 43 -0.58 18.23 11.75
CA LYS A 43 -0.61 19.63 11.30
C LYS A 43 -2.01 20.21 11.19
N GLN A 44 -2.99 19.43 10.75
CA GLN A 44 -4.31 19.95 10.41
C GLN A 44 -5.29 19.82 11.57
N CYS A 45 -5.12 18.80 12.40
CA CYS A 45 -5.99 18.51 13.54
C CYS A 45 -5.41 18.86 14.92
N GLY A 46 -4.34 19.66 14.99
CA GLY A 46 -3.71 20.03 16.27
C GLY A 46 -4.64 20.79 17.23
N SER A 47 -5.74 21.38 16.74
CA SER A 47 -6.81 21.98 17.56
C SER A 47 -7.65 20.92 18.27
N GLU A 48 -7.90 19.76 17.66
CA GLU A 48 -8.81 18.70 18.12
C GLU A 48 -8.09 17.50 18.75
N TYR A 49 -6.85 17.23 18.33
CA TYR A 49 -6.07 16.08 18.75
C TYR A 49 -4.75 16.52 19.39
N THR A 50 -4.22 15.67 20.27
CA THR A 50 -2.90 15.83 20.91
C THR A 50 -2.12 14.54 20.78
N ARG A 51 -0.82 14.63 20.56
CA ARG A 51 0.05 13.46 20.53
C ARG A 51 0.12 12.82 21.93
N LEU A 52 -0.02 11.51 22.01
CA LEU A 52 0.15 10.77 23.25
C LEU A 52 1.58 10.91 23.77
N ALA A 53 1.74 10.99 25.10
CA ALA A 53 3.06 11.05 25.74
C ALA A 53 3.92 9.81 25.44
N SER A 54 3.28 8.65 25.28
CA SER A 54 3.93 7.40 24.84
C SER A 54 4.41 7.43 23.39
N GLY A 55 3.97 8.39 22.58
CA GLY A 55 4.39 8.56 21.19
C GLY A 55 3.80 7.55 20.20
N ILE A 56 2.79 6.77 20.60
CA ILE A 56 2.19 5.68 19.79
C ILE A 56 0.93 6.09 19.02
N GLY A 57 0.54 7.37 19.09
CA GLY A 57 -0.63 7.89 18.39
C GLY A 57 -1.14 9.20 18.97
N TYR A 58 -2.44 9.43 18.80
CA TYR A 58 -3.12 10.68 19.12
C TYR A 58 -4.32 10.44 20.04
N LYS A 59 -4.61 11.43 20.88
CA LYS A 59 -5.81 11.47 21.72
C LYS A 59 -6.63 12.71 21.36
N ARG A 60 -7.91 12.51 21.14
CA ARG A 60 -8.87 13.59 20.92
C ARG A 60 -9.06 14.40 22.21
N LYS A 61 -9.16 15.73 22.13
CA LYS A 61 -9.21 16.60 23.32
C LYS A 61 -10.56 16.61 24.03
N ASP A 62 -11.65 16.49 23.26
CA ASP A 62 -13.04 16.56 23.74
C ASP A 62 -13.62 15.19 24.18
N LYS A 63 -12.98 14.07 23.78
CA LYS A 63 -13.46 12.70 23.99
C LYS A 63 -12.33 11.80 24.45
N GLN A 64 -12.68 10.67 25.08
CA GLN A 64 -11.69 9.63 25.43
C GLN A 64 -11.28 8.74 24.23
N GLN A 65 -11.45 9.24 23.00
CA GLN A 65 -11.05 8.53 21.80
C GLN A 65 -9.53 8.62 21.61
N ILE A 66 -8.91 7.47 21.36
CA ILE A 66 -7.49 7.34 21.04
C ILE A 66 -7.37 6.73 19.64
N VAL A 67 -6.45 7.27 18.85
CA VAL A 67 -6.11 6.79 17.51
C VAL A 67 -4.65 6.37 17.51
N PHE A 68 -4.39 5.07 17.44
CA PHE A 68 -3.03 4.52 17.40
C PHE A 68 -2.49 4.52 15.97
N TYR A 69 -1.16 4.61 15.81
CA TYR A 69 -0.53 4.42 14.50
C TYR A 69 -0.79 3.02 13.93
N SER A 70 -0.90 1.99 14.78
CA SER A 70 -1.26 0.63 14.34
C SER A 70 -2.68 0.60 13.76
N THR A 71 -3.64 1.25 14.40
CA THR A 71 -5.01 1.37 13.88
C THR A 71 -5.06 2.12 12.56
N ILE A 72 -4.33 3.24 12.45
CA ILE A 72 -4.21 3.96 11.16
C ILE A 72 -3.65 3.03 10.07
N PHE A 73 -2.61 2.27 10.40
CA PHE A 73 -2.02 1.32 9.46
C PHE A 73 -3.01 0.23 9.05
N GLU A 74 -3.68 -0.42 10.00
CA GLU A 74 -4.67 -1.47 9.76
C GLU A 74 -5.86 -0.98 8.93
N ASP A 75 -6.37 0.22 9.21
CA ASP A 75 -7.48 0.84 8.47
C ASP A 75 -7.07 1.16 7.03
N CYS A 76 -5.88 1.75 6.83
CA CYS A 76 -5.35 2.05 5.50
C CYS A 76 -5.13 0.77 4.70
N ARG A 77 -4.52 -0.24 5.32
CA ARG A 77 -4.23 -1.52 4.70
C ARG A 77 -5.51 -2.24 4.29
N SER A 78 -6.47 -2.35 5.20
CA SER A 78 -7.76 -2.98 4.94
C SER A 78 -8.53 -2.26 3.84
N THR A 79 -8.43 -0.93 3.77
CA THR A 79 -9.05 -0.14 2.70
C THR A 79 -8.43 -0.46 1.33
N ILE A 80 -7.10 -0.49 1.24
CA ILE A 80 -6.39 -0.82 0.00
C ILE A 80 -6.70 -2.25 -0.44
N ASP A 81 -6.67 -3.21 0.50
CA ASP A 81 -7.01 -4.61 0.23
C ASP A 81 -8.48 -4.74 -0.24
N TRP A 82 -9.41 -4.01 0.39
CA TRP A 82 -10.81 -3.99 -0.04
C TRP A 82 -10.97 -3.42 -1.45
N ILE A 83 -10.28 -2.31 -1.78
CA ILE A 83 -10.28 -1.74 -3.13
C ILE A 83 -9.82 -2.80 -4.13
N HIS A 84 -8.75 -3.56 -3.82
CA HIS A 84 -8.18 -4.55 -4.73
C HIS A 84 -9.04 -5.82 -4.90
N MET A 85 -9.75 -6.24 -3.86
CA MET A 85 -10.52 -7.49 -3.86
C MET A 85 -11.99 -7.33 -4.23
N GLN A 86 -12.63 -6.27 -3.72
CA GLN A 86 -14.08 -6.08 -3.76
C GLN A 86 -14.50 -4.78 -4.47
N GLY A 87 -13.59 -3.81 -4.57
CA GLY A 87 -13.86 -2.55 -5.24
C GLY A 87 -14.00 -2.68 -6.75
N SER A 88 -14.60 -1.67 -7.37
CA SER A 88 -14.78 -1.58 -8.84
C SER A 88 -13.52 -1.12 -9.58
N PHE A 89 -12.35 -1.06 -8.93
CA PHE A 89 -11.14 -0.53 -9.57
C PHE A 89 -10.71 -1.38 -10.77
N LYS A 90 -10.91 -2.70 -10.70
CA LYS A 90 -10.66 -3.61 -11.82
C LYS A 90 -11.54 -3.26 -13.02
N ASP A 91 -12.83 -2.97 -12.79
CA ASP A 91 -13.77 -2.56 -13.84
C ASP A 91 -13.40 -1.21 -14.46
N VAL A 92 -12.93 -0.27 -13.63
CA VAL A 92 -12.43 1.03 -14.10
C VAL A 92 -11.18 0.85 -14.99
N ILE A 93 -10.28 -0.06 -14.63
CA ILE A 93 -9.09 -0.35 -15.43
C ILE A 93 -9.48 -1.05 -16.74
N THR A 94 -10.30 -2.09 -16.68
CA THR A 94 -10.67 -2.89 -17.86
C THR A 94 -11.53 -2.11 -18.85
N SER A 95 -12.34 -1.15 -18.38
CA SER A 95 -13.09 -0.24 -19.25
C SER A 95 -12.22 0.77 -20.03
N ASN A 96 -10.96 0.97 -19.64
CA ASN A 96 -10.02 1.85 -20.36
C ASN A 96 -8.56 1.37 -20.27
N LEU A 97 -8.30 0.17 -20.83
CA LEU A 97 -6.98 -0.45 -20.77
C LEU A 97 -5.87 0.42 -21.38
N SER A 98 -6.14 1.16 -22.46
CA SER A 98 -5.10 1.98 -23.11
C SER A 98 -4.59 3.12 -22.23
N LYS A 99 -5.40 3.59 -21.27
CA LYS A 99 -4.98 4.61 -20.30
C LYS A 99 -4.11 4.03 -19.18
N PHE A 100 -4.39 2.81 -18.74
CA PHE A 100 -3.82 2.25 -17.51
C PHE A 100 -2.76 1.16 -17.74
N VAL A 101 -2.75 0.53 -18.92
CA VAL A 101 -1.86 -0.60 -19.26
C VAL A 101 -1.08 -0.26 -20.52
N ALA A 102 0.24 -0.23 -20.39
CA ALA A 102 1.13 -0.05 -21.53
C ALA A 102 1.09 -1.28 -22.44
N LYS A 103 0.82 -1.07 -23.74
CA LYS A 103 0.94 -2.11 -24.76
C LYS A 103 2.32 -2.04 -25.40
N ASP A 104 2.93 -3.21 -25.58
CA ASP A 104 4.25 -3.32 -26.21
C ASP A 104 4.29 -4.53 -27.16
N ASP A 105 4.27 -4.26 -28.46
CA ASP A 105 4.27 -5.29 -29.51
C ASP A 105 5.52 -6.18 -29.46
N ARG A 106 6.62 -5.70 -28.86
CA ARG A 106 7.84 -6.50 -28.68
C ARG A 106 7.61 -7.66 -27.73
N ALA A 107 6.73 -7.52 -26.74
CA ALA A 107 6.38 -8.59 -25.82
C ALA A 107 5.70 -9.74 -26.57
N ILE A 108 4.77 -9.42 -27.49
CA ILE A 108 4.09 -10.40 -28.33
C ILE A 108 5.09 -11.13 -29.23
N ALA A 109 5.94 -10.39 -29.94
CA ALA A 109 6.95 -10.97 -30.82
C ALA A 109 7.94 -11.89 -30.06
N MET A 110 8.31 -11.51 -28.83
CA MET A 110 9.18 -12.31 -27.97
C MET A 110 8.50 -13.63 -27.57
N LEU A 111 7.25 -13.59 -27.09
CA LEU A 111 6.50 -14.78 -26.71
C LEU A 111 6.29 -15.72 -27.91
N GLN A 112 5.95 -15.17 -29.07
CA GLN A 112 5.84 -15.95 -30.31
C GLN A 112 7.17 -16.63 -30.66
N LYS A 113 8.29 -15.91 -30.60
CA LYS A 113 9.61 -16.47 -30.91
C LYS A 113 9.98 -17.63 -29.97
N LEU A 114 9.69 -17.49 -28.68
CA LEU A 114 9.89 -18.57 -27.71
C LEU A 114 9.07 -19.81 -28.08
N ALA A 115 7.77 -19.64 -28.38
CA ALA A 115 6.90 -20.74 -28.78
C ALA A 115 7.40 -21.44 -30.05
N HIS A 116 7.74 -20.69 -31.11
CA HIS A 116 8.24 -21.26 -32.37
C HIS A 116 9.59 -21.99 -32.20
N SER A 117 10.40 -21.62 -31.20
CA SER A 117 11.66 -22.31 -30.88
C SER A 117 11.47 -23.61 -30.06
N GLY A 118 10.22 -24.08 -29.91
CA GLY A 118 9.89 -25.29 -29.16
C GLY A 118 9.87 -25.12 -27.64
N LYS A 119 9.89 -23.89 -27.12
CA LYS A 119 9.75 -23.63 -25.68
C LYS A 119 8.27 -23.73 -25.28
N LYS A 120 8.03 -24.35 -24.13
CA LYS A 120 6.70 -24.35 -23.49
C LYS A 120 6.53 -23.05 -22.71
N LEU A 121 5.41 -22.37 -22.93
CA LEU A 121 5.04 -21.15 -22.21
C LEU A 121 3.94 -21.48 -21.20
N PHE A 122 3.97 -20.80 -20.05
CA PHE A 122 2.92 -20.86 -19.04
C PHE A 122 2.75 -19.49 -18.40
N LEU A 123 1.55 -19.22 -17.88
CA LEU A 123 1.23 -18.03 -17.10
C LEU A 123 0.88 -18.47 -15.68
N LEU A 124 1.59 -17.93 -14.70
CA LEU A 124 1.28 -18.11 -13.28
C LEU A 124 1.09 -16.72 -12.68
N THR A 125 -0.14 -16.42 -12.27
CA THR A 125 -0.53 -15.10 -11.75
C THR A 125 -1.34 -15.25 -10.47
N ASN A 126 -1.21 -14.28 -9.56
CA ASN A 126 -2.03 -14.19 -8.34
C ASN A 126 -3.42 -13.58 -8.61
N SER A 127 -3.64 -13.06 -9.82
CA SER A 127 -4.93 -12.50 -10.23
C SER A 127 -5.96 -13.60 -10.46
N ASP A 128 -7.23 -13.26 -10.26
CA ASP A 128 -8.34 -14.14 -10.63
C ASP A 128 -8.47 -14.26 -12.15
N TRP A 129 -9.21 -15.30 -12.59
CA TRP A 129 -9.41 -15.60 -14.00
C TRP A 129 -10.08 -14.45 -14.76
N ARG A 130 -11.12 -13.82 -14.20
CA ARG A 130 -11.90 -12.78 -14.90
C ARG A 130 -11.09 -11.50 -15.13
N TYR A 131 -10.14 -11.21 -14.25
CA TYR A 131 -9.24 -10.08 -14.44
C TYR A 131 -8.09 -10.40 -15.41
N THR A 132 -7.79 -11.69 -15.63
CA THR A 132 -6.71 -12.15 -16.50
C THR A 132 -7.15 -12.31 -17.95
N ASP A 133 -8.38 -12.77 -18.18
CA ASP A 133 -9.03 -12.93 -19.49
C ASP A 133 -9.34 -11.58 -20.15
#